data_AF-A0A3D4H3T7-F1
#
_entry.id   AF-A0A3D4H3T7-F1
#
_cell.length_a   1.000
_cell.length_b   1.000
_cell.length_c   1.000
_cell.angle_alpha   90.00
_cell.angle_beta   90.00
_cell.angle_gamma   90.00
#
_symmetry.space_group_name_H-M   'P 1'
#
loop_
_entity.id
_entity.type
_entity.pdbx_description
1 polymer ?
#
loop_
_entity_poly.entity_id
_entity_poly.type
_entity_poly.pdbx_seq_one_letter_code
_entity_poly.pdbx_strand_id
1 'polypeptide(L)'
;MLTPLSQEKWTRRAADHLFHRAGFGGSPAEREAFYQLGQSSGIEAAIDSLAETNENWSAFPKPDWSTETDPNGDLWDGDSERRRSFIAWYLRMLCDGQPLAAKLLKFLLDHLPIDMSTCSGSTRFMYFIRYFEMMRRHAAGIGQDGAFRKLIQEVSWSEAMIKMLDLDESSAGEINENFGRELLELFTLGVDGGYTEADVGAAAEAFTGRRQPIRWSIPARPRKSGCWDADKPGNRIVHASDFWR
;
A
#
# COMPACT_ATOMS: atom_id res chain seq x y z
N MET A 1 18.28 4.15 25.28
CA MET A 1 18.22 5.08 24.12
C MET A 1 19.57 5.08 23.44
N LEU A 2 19.60 5.21 22.11
CA LEU A 2 20.84 5.35 21.35
C LEU A 2 21.35 6.79 21.46
N THR A 3 22.67 6.99 21.53
CA THR A 3 23.30 8.32 21.57
C THR A 3 23.45 8.88 20.16
N PRO A 4 23.00 10.12 19.87
CA PRO A 4 23.18 10.75 18.57
C PRO A 4 24.66 10.88 18.17
N LEU A 5 24.92 10.84 16.86
CA LEU A 5 26.26 11.05 16.31
C LEU A 5 26.63 12.53 16.42
N SER A 6 27.82 12.86 16.93
CA SER A 6 28.30 14.25 16.96
C SER A 6 28.86 14.67 15.60
N GLN A 7 28.83 15.98 15.30
CA GLN A 7 29.35 16.56 14.06
C GLN A 7 30.81 16.16 13.79
N GLU A 8 31.65 16.11 14.82
CA GLU A 8 33.06 15.70 14.72
C GLU A 8 33.25 14.26 14.22
N LYS A 9 32.22 13.41 14.39
CA LYS A 9 32.23 12.01 13.95
C LYS A 9 31.57 11.82 12.57
N TRP A 10 31.16 12.91 11.90
CA TRP A 10 30.66 12.86 10.53
C TRP A 10 31.80 12.59 9.55
N THR A 11 32.12 11.31 9.37
CA THR A 11 33.08 10.85 8.37
C THR A 11 32.37 10.39 7.12
N ARG A 12 33.09 10.30 6.00
CA ARG A 12 32.57 9.68 4.76
C ARG A 12 31.96 8.30 5.01
N ARG A 13 32.60 7.48 5.86
CA ARG A 13 32.10 6.17 6.24
C ARG A 13 30.75 6.25 6.97
N ALA A 14 30.59 7.22 7.86
CA ALA A 14 29.32 7.43 8.56
C ALA A 14 28.21 7.90 7.59
N ALA A 15 28.54 8.83 6.69
CA ALA A 15 27.63 9.32 5.66
C ALA A 15 27.18 8.18 4.72
N ASP A 16 28.12 7.42 4.15
CA ASP A 16 27.83 6.28 3.28
C ASP A 16 26.98 5.23 3.99
N HIS A 17 27.30 4.92 5.26
CA HIS A 17 26.52 3.98 6.05
C HIS A 17 25.08 4.46 6.23
N LEU A 18 24.87 5.73 6.62
CA LEU A 18 23.53 6.28 6.77
C LEU A 18 22.77 6.25 5.43
N PHE A 19 23.40 6.71 4.35
CA PHE A 19 22.81 6.75 3.01
C PHE A 19 22.39 5.35 2.53
N HIS A 20 23.19 4.31 2.79
CA HIS A 20 22.87 2.93 2.46
C HIS A 20 21.74 2.34 3.33
N ARG A 21 21.62 2.79 4.59
CA ARG A 21 20.56 2.33 5.50
C ARG A 21 19.24 3.02 5.20
N ALA A 22 19.27 4.30 4.86
CA ALA A 22 18.10 5.08 4.52
C ALA A 22 17.62 4.84 3.08
N GLY A 23 18.50 4.52 2.13
CA GLY A 23 18.15 4.31 0.72
C GLY A 23 18.72 3.02 0.12
N PHE A 24 18.90 3.02 -1.21
CA PHE A 24 19.49 1.91 -1.97
C PHE A 24 20.97 2.14 -2.35
N GLY A 25 21.61 3.13 -1.72
CA GLY A 25 23.05 3.36 -1.79
C GLY A 25 23.50 4.40 -2.79
N GLY A 26 22.74 4.64 -3.86
CA GLY A 26 22.99 5.69 -4.85
C GLY A 26 24.35 5.59 -5.56
N SER A 27 24.58 6.53 -6.46
CA SER A 27 25.83 6.70 -7.20
C SER A 27 26.94 7.27 -6.30
N PRO A 28 28.23 7.11 -6.70
CA PRO A 28 29.34 7.76 -6.01
C PRO A 28 29.19 9.29 -5.90
N ALA A 29 28.58 9.93 -6.89
CA ALA A 29 28.37 11.38 -6.90
C ALA A 29 27.31 11.82 -5.87
N GLU A 30 26.21 11.08 -5.75
CA GLU A 30 25.17 11.37 -4.75
C GLU A 30 25.69 11.18 -3.33
N ARG A 31 26.46 10.11 -3.08
CA ARG A 31 27.09 9.89 -1.78
C ARG A 31 28.11 10.96 -1.42
N GLU A 32 28.88 11.44 -2.40
CA GLU A 32 29.75 12.59 -2.21
C GLU A 32 28.96 13.84 -1.81
N ALA A 33 27.92 14.18 -2.57
CA ALA A 33 27.09 15.34 -2.31
C ALA A 33 26.44 15.26 -0.91
N PHE A 34 25.96 14.08 -0.53
CA PHE A 34 25.39 13.82 0.79
C PHE A 34 26.41 14.01 1.93
N TYR A 35 27.63 13.49 1.77
CA TYR A 35 28.69 13.71 2.74
C TYR A 35 29.05 15.19 2.87
N GLN A 36 29.18 15.90 1.74
CA GLN A 36 29.50 17.34 1.72
C GLN A 36 28.37 18.20 2.31
N LEU A 37 27.11 17.81 2.12
CA LEU A 37 25.97 18.45 2.76
C LEU A 37 26.10 18.38 4.29
N GLY A 38 26.35 17.19 4.84
CA GLY A 38 26.56 17.02 6.28
C GLY A 38 27.81 17.75 6.82
N GLN A 39 28.85 17.90 6.01
CA GLN A 39 30.06 18.65 6.39
C GLN A 39 29.83 20.18 6.43
N SER A 40 29.13 20.70 5.43
CA SER A 40 28.95 22.15 5.23
C SER A 40 27.76 22.72 6.01
N SER A 41 26.67 21.95 6.12
CA SER A 41 25.39 22.38 6.67
C SER A 41 24.98 21.62 7.94
N GLY A 42 25.78 20.63 8.34
CA GLY A 42 25.56 19.83 9.56
C GLY A 42 24.83 18.51 9.31
N ILE A 43 24.99 17.57 10.24
CA ILE A 43 24.38 16.21 10.16
C ILE A 43 22.86 16.28 9.98
N GLU A 44 22.18 17.18 10.68
CA GLU A 44 20.72 17.30 10.59
C GLU A 44 20.26 17.67 9.18
N ALA A 45 20.95 18.58 8.49
CA ALA A 45 20.63 18.91 7.09
C ALA A 45 20.78 17.69 6.16
N ALA A 46 21.76 16.83 6.42
CA ALA A 46 21.89 15.57 5.69
C ALA A 46 20.73 14.62 6.03
N ILE A 47 20.37 14.45 7.30
CA ILE A 47 19.22 13.61 7.70
C ILE A 47 17.93 14.13 7.06
N ASP A 48 17.68 15.43 7.13
CA ASP A 48 16.50 16.07 6.55
C ASP A 48 16.43 15.81 5.05
N SER A 49 17.55 15.93 4.32
CA SER A 49 17.58 15.64 2.88
C SER A 49 17.18 14.22 2.50
N LEU A 50 17.25 13.25 3.44
CA LEU A 50 16.78 11.89 3.22
C LEU A 50 15.28 11.72 3.52
N ALA A 51 14.77 12.50 4.47
CA ALA A 51 13.40 12.41 4.98
C ALA A 51 12.45 13.44 4.36
N GLU A 52 12.95 14.35 3.53
CA GLU A 52 12.18 15.38 2.86
C GLU A 52 11.00 14.81 2.04
N THR A 53 9.82 15.38 2.25
CA THR A 53 8.57 14.94 1.62
C THR A 53 8.24 15.71 0.34
N ASN A 54 9.22 16.38 -0.27
CA ASN A 54 9.05 17.33 -1.38
C ASN A 54 9.24 16.70 -2.77
N GLU A 55 9.16 15.37 -2.87
CA GLU A 55 9.31 14.65 -4.13
C GLU A 55 8.40 15.22 -5.22
N ASN A 56 8.93 15.37 -6.44
CA ASN A 56 8.09 15.73 -7.57
C ASN A 56 7.32 14.51 -8.09
N TRP A 57 6.12 14.28 -7.56
CA TRP A 57 5.27 13.15 -7.95
C TRP A 57 4.96 13.11 -9.45
N SER A 58 4.89 14.26 -10.12
CA SER A 58 4.62 14.31 -11.56
C SER A 58 5.80 13.84 -12.41
N ALA A 59 7.01 13.73 -11.84
CA ALA A 59 8.16 13.11 -12.50
C ALA A 59 8.00 11.58 -12.67
N PHE A 60 7.01 10.98 -12.00
CA PHE A 60 6.73 9.55 -12.01
C PHE A 60 5.31 9.25 -12.51
N PRO A 61 4.98 9.63 -13.76
CA PRO A 61 3.65 9.42 -14.30
C PRO A 61 3.31 7.93 -14.30
N LYS A 62 2.09 7.62 -13.83
CA LYS A 62 1.52 6.27 -13.96
C LYS A 62 1.42 5.90 -15.44
N PRO A 63 1.44 4.60 -15.79
CA PRO A 63 1.17 4.17 -17.16
C PRO A 63 -0.19 4.69 -17.67
N ASP A 64 -0.29 5.02 -18.95
CA ASP A 64 -1.51 5.65 -19.53
C ASP A 64 -2.78 4.83 -19.28
N TRP A 65 -2.64 3.50 -19.36
CA TRP A 65 -3.72 2.55 -19.11
C TRP A 65 -4.19 2.52 -17.66
N SER A 66 -3.51 3.19 -16.71
CA SER A 66 -3.86 3.20 -15.28
C SER A 66 -5.25 3.78 -14.98
N THR A 67 -5.83 4.50 -15.94
CA THR A 67 -7.17 5.08 -15.86
C THR A 67 -8.23 4.25 -16.59
N GLU A 68 -7.83 3.22 -17.34
CA GLU A 68 -8.75 2.31 -18.03
C GLU A 68 -9.58 1.54 -17.02
N THR A 69 -10.86 1.34 -17.33
CA THR A 69 -11.75 0.48 -16.55
C THR A 69 -12.06 -0.79 -17.31
N ASP A 70 -11.97 -1.94 -16.64
CA ASP A 70 -12.29 -3.24 -17.23
C ASP A 70 -13.45 -3.92 -16.51
N PRO A 71 -14.69 -3.46 -16.72
CA PRO A 71 -15.85 -3.99 -15.99
C PRO A 71 -16.09 -5.49 -16.22
N ASN A 72 -15.61 -6.05 -17.33
CA ASN A 72 -15.88 -7.44 -17.71
C ASN A 72 -14.68 -8.37 -17.53
N GLY A 73 -13.48 -7.85 -17.23
CA GLY A 73 -12.27 -8.66 -17.23
C GLY A 73 -11.86 -9.11 -18.62
N ASP A 74 -12.10 -8.27 -19.62
CA ASP A 74 -11.81 -8.55 -21.02
C ASP A 74 -10.46 -7.96 -21.47
N LEU A 75 -9.77 -7.17 -20.63
CA LEU A 75 -8.46 -6.58 -20.96
C LEU A 75 -7.30 -7.57 -20.82
N TRP A 76 -7.41 -8.72 -21.46
CA TRP A 76 -6.33 -9.72 -21.57
C TRP A 76 -5.25 -9.27 -22.55
N ASP A 77 -5.64 -8.55 -23.60
CA ASP A 77 -4.71 -8.05 -24.61
C ASP A 77 -3.76 -7.02 -24.00
N GLY A 78 -2.46 -7.22 -24.20
CA GLY A 78 -1.42 -6.34 -23.68
C GLY A 78 -1.02 -6.59 -22.21
N ASP A 79 -1.46 -7.68 -21.59
CA ASP A 79 -1.14 -8.00 -20.19
C ASP A 79 0.34 -7.91 -19.85
N SER A 80 1.18 -8.49 -20.71
CA SER A 80 2.63 -8.45 -20.58
C SER A 80 3.21 -7.03 -20.65
N GLU A 81 2.63 -6.15 -21.49
CA GLU A 81 3.03 -4.75 -21.62
C GLU A 81 2.60 -3.93 -20.40
N ARG A 82 1.36 -4.13 -19.92
CA ARG A 82 0.86 -3.51 -18.70
C ARG A 82 1.72 -3.92 -17.50
N ARG A 83 2.02 -5.21 -17.35
CA ARG A 83 2.90 -5.70 -16.29
C ARG A 83 4.30 -5.08 -16.38
N ARG A 84 4.89 -5.01 -17.57
CA ARG A 84 6.23 -4.41 -17.75
C ARG A 84 6.24 -2.92 -17.44
N SER A 85 5.26 -2.17 -17.93
CA SER A 85 5.15 -0.73 -17.68
C SER A 85 4.84 -0.41 -16.21
N PHE A 86 4.05 -1.23 -15.53
CA PHE A 86 3.85 -1.16 -14.07
C PHE A 86 5.16 -1.40 -13.31
N ILE A 87 5.89 -2.47 -13.64
CA ILE A 87 7.18 -2.77 -13.00
C ILE A 87 8.18 -1.64 -13.26
N ALA A 88 8.26 -1.12 -14.49
CA ALA A 88 9.13 0.00 -14.82
C ALA A 88 8.77 1.27 -14.04
N TRP A 89 7.47 1.58 -13.93
CA TRP A 89 6.99 2.69 -13.09
C TRP A 89 7.39 2.51 -11.62
N TYR A 90 7.18 1.30 -11.08
CA TYR A 90 7.59 0.95 -9.72
C TYR A 90 9.09 1.10 -9.47
N LEU A 91 9.92 0.52 -10.34
CA LEU A 91 11.37 0.58 -10.21
C LEU A 91 11.91 2.01 -10.32
N ARG A 92 11.33 2.86 -11.18
CA ARG A 92 11.72 4.28 -11.24
C ARG A 92 11.50 4.98 -9.90
N MET A 93 10.40 4.70 -9.20
CA MET A 93 10.17 5.28 -7.86
C MET A 93 11.20 4.78 -6.83
N LEU A 94 11.70 3.55 -6.97
CA LEU A 94 12.74 3.04 -6.07
C LEU A 94 14.13 3.59 -6.37
N CYS A 95 14.44 3.82 -7.65
CA CYS A 95 15.76 4.26 -8.10
C CYS A 95 15.92 5.78 -8.02
N ASP A 96 14.93 6.53 -8.50
CA ASP A 96 15.03 7.97 -8.73
C ASP A 96 14.19 8.78 -7.72
N GLY A 97 13.42 8.10 -6.87
CA GLY A 97 12.61 8.73 -5.84
C GLY A 97 13.38 9.11 -4.58
N GLN A 98 12.68 9.72 -3.63
CA GLN A 98 13.27 10.12 -2.34
C GLN A 98 13.85 8.91 -1.59
N PRO A 99 15.13 8.91 -1.13
CA PRO A 99 15.81 7.70 -0.68
C PRO A 99 15.09 6.94 0.44
N LEU A 100 14.67 7.66 1.50
CA LEU A 100 13.97 7.04 2.64
C LEU A 100 12.58 6.57 2.25
N ALA A 101 11.83 7.40 1.52
CA ALA A 101 10.48 7.05 1.06
C ALA A 101 10.51 5.82 0.13
N ALA A 102 11.47 5.73 -0.78
CA ALA A 102 11.66 4.57 -1.66
C ALA A 102 11.95 3.30 -0.85
N LYS A 103 12.82 3.39 0.16
CA LYS A 103 13.16 2.27 1.05
C LYS A 103 11.96 1.81 1.86
N LEU A 104 11.22 2.76 2.44
CA LEU A 104 10.01 2.51 3.19
C LEU A 104 8.91 1.92 2.30
N LEU A 105 8.74 2.40 1.07
CA LEU A 105 7.78 1.84 0.12
C LEU A 105 8.07 0.35 -0.11
N LYS A 106 9.33 -0.03 -0.35
CA LYS A 106 9.70 -1.44 -0.49
C LYS A 106 9.41 -2.24 0.78
N PHE A 107 9.78 -1.70 1.94
CA PHE A 107 9.51 -2.33 3.24
C PHE A 107 8.02 -2.55 3.47
N LEU A 108 7.19 -1.54 3.24
CA LEU A 108 5.75 -1.61 3.43
C LEU A 108 5.10 -2.62 2.48
N LEU A 109 5.55 -2.68 1.23
CA LEU A 109 5.05 -3.65 0.25
C LEU A 109 5.43 -5.10 0.60
N ASP A 110 6.53 -5.31 1.34
CA ASP A 110 6.90 -6.62 1.88
C ASP A 110 6.12 -6.96 3.16
N HIS A 111 5.83 -5.94 3.98
CA HIS A 111 5.09 -6.08 5.25
C HIS A 111 3.59 -6.32 5.06
N LEU A 112 3.00 -5.69 4.04
CA LEU A 112 1.59 -5.79 3.68
C LEU A 112 1.47 -6.29 2.23
N PRO A 113 1.81 -7.57 1.97
CA PRO A 113 1.92 -8.10 0.62
C PRO A 113 0.55 -8.30 -0.02
N ILE A 114 0.51 -8.11 -1.34
CA ILE A 114 -0.62 -8.48 -2.20
C ILE A 114 -0.10 -9.31 -3.38
N ASP A 115 -0.83 -10.35 -3.76
CA ASP A 115 -0.44 -11.26 -4.83
C ASP A 115 -1.16 -10.89 -6.15
N MET A 116 -0.38 -10.79 -7.24
CA MET A 116 -0.90 -10.36 -8.54
C MET A 116 -1.75 -11.42 -9.24
N SER A 117 -1.55 -12.69 -8.91
CA SER A 117 -2.39 -13.81 -9.33
C SER A 117 -3.67 -13.95 -8.49
N THR A 118 -3.62 -13.70 -7.17
CA THR A 118 -4.81 -13.70 -6.30
C THR A 118 -5.73 -12.52 -6.62
N CYS A 119 -5.16 -11.34 -6.78
CA CYS A 119 -5.87 -10.13 -7.21
C CYS A 119 -6.18 -10.14 -8.73
N SER A 120 -6.23 -11.32 -9.38
CA SER A 120 -6.57 -11.45 -10.80
C SER A 120 -8.06 -11.27 -11.08
N GLY A 121 -8.40 -10.90 -12.31
CA GLY A 121 -9.77 -10.62 -12.75
C GLY A 121 -9.99 -9.18 -13.19
N SER A 122 -11.26 -8.74 -13.16
CA SER A 122 -11.80 -7.60 -13.91
C SER A 122 -11.07 -6.28 -13.69
N THR A 123 -10.38 -6.03 -12.60
CA THR A 123 -9.64 -4.76 -12.44
C THR A 123 -8.25 -4.94 -11.83
N ARG A 124 -7.63 -6.11 -12.08
CA ARG A 124 -6.34 -6.54 -11.49
C ARG A 124 -5.32 -5.41 -11.40
N PHE A 125 -4.95 -4.78 -12.50
CA PHE A 125 -3.91 -3.77 -12.47
C PHE A 125 -4.31 -2.48 -11.76
N MET A 126 -5.60 -2.13 -11.75
CA MET A 126 -6.05 -0.94 -11.07
C MET A 126 -5.93 -1.06 -9.55
N TYR A 127 -6.17 -2.26 -9.01
CA TYR A 127 -5.95 -2.56 -7.59
C TYR A 127 -4.49 -2.37 -7.20
N PHE A 128 -3.56 -2.90 -8.01
CA PHE A 128 -2.12 -2.72 -7.76
C PHE A 128 -1.70 -1.27 -7.82
N ILE A 129 -2.15 -0.53 -8.84
CA ILE A 129 -1.78 0.88 -8.98
C ILE A 129 -2.27 1.70 -7.78
N ARG A 130 -3.55 1.55 -7.41
CA ARG A 130 -4.11 2.27 -6.25
C ARG A 130 -3.42 1.87 -4.95
N TYR A 131 -3.14 0.58 -4.78
CA TYR A 131 -2.45 0.07 -3.60
C TYR A 131 -1.02 0.61 -3.51
N PHE A 132 -0.23 0.54 -4.58
CA PHE A 132 1.15 1.04 -4.59
C PHE A 132 1.20 2.55 -4.44
N GLU A 133 0.26 3.28 -5.03
CA GLU A 133 0.14 4.74 -4.86
C GLU A 133 -0.19 5.11 -3.41
N MET A 134 -1.14 4.40 -2.79
CA MET A 134 -1.43 4.52 -1.36
C MET A 134 -0.17 4.27 -0.54
N MET A 135 0.49 3.13 -0.72
CA MET A 135 1.71 2.76 0.01
C MET A 135 2.83 3.80 -0.15
N ARG A 136 2.97 4.38 -1.35
CA ARG A 136 3.94 5.46 -1.60
C ARG A 136 3.61 6.71 -0.80
N ARG A 137 2.33 7.09 -0.66
CA ARG A 137 1.92 8.26 0.16
C ARG A 137 2.28 8.05 1.62
N HIS A 138 2.00 6.85 2.15
CA HIS A 138 2.36 6.50 3.52
C HIS A 138 3.87 6.47 3.72
N ALA A 139 4.62 5.88 2.78
CA ALA A 139 6.08 5.83 2.82
C ALA A 139 6.73 7.21 2.75
N ALA A 140 6.13 8.15 2.01
CA ALA A 140 6.60 9.53 1.89
C ALA A 140 6.23 10.41 3.10
N GLY A 141 5.43 9.91 4.06
CA GLY A 141 5.12 10.64 5.28
C GLY A 141 4.33 11.94 5.08
N ILE A 142 3.59 12.09 3.97
CA ILE A 142 2.92 13.35 3.63
C ILE A 142 1.75 13.61 4.59
N GLY A 143 1.91 14.60 5.48
CA GLY A 143 0.86 15.00 6.43
C GLY A 143 0.47 13.87 7.40
N GLN A 144 -0.83 13.61 7.54
CA GLN A 144 -1.33 12.49 8.37
C GLN A 144 -1.16 11.11 7.69
N ASP A 145 -0.71 11.08 6.42
CA ASP A 145 -0.51 9.83 5.69
C ASP A 145 0.72 9.05 6.21
N GLY A 146 1.64 9.63 6.98
CA GLY A 146 2.77 8.84 7.53
C GLY A 146 2.41 7.90 8.69
N ALA A 147 1.21 8.03 9.27
CA ALA A 147 0.87 7.32 10.50
C ALA A 147 0.54 5.84 10.24
N PHE A 148 1.24 4.93 10.92
CA PHE A 148 1.01 3.48 10.79
C PHE A 148 -0.46 3.08 11.03
N ARG A 149 -1.14 3.71 11.98
CA ARG A 149 -2.58 3.50 12.21
C ARG A 149 -3.41 3.79 10.96
N LYS A 150 -3.12 4.92 10.28
CA LYS A 150 -3.84 5.32 9.07
C LYS A 150 -3.51 4.39 7.91
N LEU A 151 -2.26 3.96 7.79
CA LEU A 151 -1.84 2.94 6.82
C LEU A 151 -2.67 1.66 6.96
N ILE A 152 -2.71 1.10 8.17
CA ILE A 152 -3.47 -0.14 8.43
C ILE A 152 -4.95 0.05 8.14
N GLN A 153 -5.52 1.21 8.48
CA GLN A 153 -6.89 1.54 8.11
C GLN A 153 -7.08 1.51 6.59
N GLU A 154 -6.31 2.29 5.82
CA GLU A 154 -6.47 2.35 4.36
C GLU A 154 -6.23 0.99 3.69
N VAL A 155 -5.24 0.22 4.15
CA VAL A 155 -4.96 -1.15 3.66
C VAL A 155 -6.15 -2.06 3.90
N SER A 156 -6.76 -2.02 5.09
CA SER A 156 -7.92 -2.83 5.45
C SER A 156 -9.19 -2.49 4.64
N TRP A 157 -9.20 -1.37 3.93
CA TRP A 157 -10.30 -0.95 3.04
C TRP A 157 -9.92 -1.01 1.55
N SER A 158 -8.68 -1.37 1.23
CA SER A 158 -8.20 -1.43 -0.15
C SER A 158 -8.81 -2.61 -0.91
N GLU A 159 -9.11 -2.42 -2.18
CA GLU A 159 -9.73 -3.48 -2.99
C GLU A 159 -8.79 -4.67 -3.20
N ALA A 160 -7.48 -4.40 -3.22
CA ALA A 160 -6.45 -5.43 -3.29
C ALA A 160 -6.47 -6.32 -2.04
N MET A 161 -6.53 -5.73 -0.84
CA MET A 161 -6.51 -6.51 0.41
C MET A 161 -7.83 -7.27 0.63
N ILE A 162 -8.96 -6.67 0.24
CA ILE A 162 -10.27 -7.36 0.26
C ILE A 162 -10.20 -8.66 -0.55
N LYS A 163 -9.56 -8.64 -1.72
CA LYS A 163 -9.42 -9.83 -2.56
C LYS A 163 -8.34 -10.79 -2.07
N MET A 164 -7.22 -10.25 -1.58
CA MET A 164 -6.07 -11.05 -1.14
C MET A 164 -6.44 -12.03 -0.02
N LEU A 165 -7.38 -11.65 0.85
CA LEU A 165 -7.75 -12.42 2.04
C LEU A 165 -9.22 -12.90 1.98
N ASP A 166 -9.79 -12.99 0.78
CA ASP A 166 -11.15 -13.50 0.50
C ASP A 166 -12.23 -12.88 1.40
N LEU A 167 -12.09 -11.59 1.66
CA LEU A 167 -13.04 -10.85 2.48
C LEU A 167 -14.35 -10.60 1.73
N ASP A 168 -14.31 -10.65 0.40
CA ASP A 168 -15.48 -10.64 -0.48
C ASP A 168 -16.33 -11.92 -0.35
N GLU A 169 -15.79 -13.00 0.21
CA GLU A 169 -16.51 -14.25 0.48
C GLU A 169 -17.12 -14.27 1.90
N SER A 170 -16.57 -13.48 2.84
CA SER A 170 -17.09 -13.38 4.21
C SER A 170 -18.54 -12.87 4.25
N SER A 171 -19.42 -13.57 4.96
CA SER A 171 -20.83 -13.22 5.10
C SER A 171 -21.31 -13.43 6.55
N ALA A 172 -22.45 -12.82 6.91
CA ALA A 172 -22.98 -12.94 8.27
C ALA A 172 -23.30 -14.39 8.69
N GLY A 173 -23.49 -15.31 7.74
CA GLY A 173 -23.70 -16.73 8.01
C GLY A 173 -22.43 -17.58 7.99
N GLU A 174 -21.33 -17.04 7.46
CA GLU A 174 -20.04 -17.72 7.28
C GLU A 174 -18.94 -16.66 7.34
N ILE A 175 -18.50 -16.35 8.56
CA ILE A 175 -17.47 -15.34 8.81
C ILE A 175 -16.11 -15.92 8.42
N ASN A 176 -15.38 -15.22 7.57
CA ASN A 176 -13.99 -15.54 7.25
C ASN A 176 -13.05 -14.88 8.28
N GLU A 177 -12.48 -15.68 9.18
CA GLU A 177 -11.56 -15.21 10.21
C GLU A 177 -10.15 -14.88 9.71
N ASN A 178 -9.82 -15.29 8.48
CA ASN A 178 -8.46 -15.14 7.93
C ASN A 178 -7.97 -13.69 8.00
N PHE A 179 -8.80 -12.73 7.57
CA PHE A 179 -8.43 -11.31 7.65
C PHE A 179 -8.20 -10.83 9.09
N GLY A 180 -9.06 -11.23 10.04
CA GLY A 180 -8.92 -10.88 11.45
C GLY A 180 -7.61 -11.42 12.04
N ARG A 181 -7.26 -12.66 11.68
CA ARG A 181 -6.01 -13.30 12.11
C ARG A 181 -4.79 -12.62 11.52
N GLU A 182 -4.76 -12.43 10.20
CA GLU A 182 -3.65 -11.78 9.48
C GLU A 182 -3.41 -10.35 9.97
N LEU A 183 -4.49 -9.60 10.22
CA LEU A 183 -4.42 -8.24 10.75
C LEU A 183 -3.71 -8.19 12.11
N LEU A 184 -4.05 -9.10 13.03
CA LEU A 184 -3.49 -9.13 14.38
C LEU A 184 -2.09 -9.77 14.38
N GLU A 185 -1.92 -10.91 13.71
CA GLU A 185 -0.71 -11.72 13.72
C GLU A 185 0.39 -11.16 12.83
N LEU A 186 0.13 -10.98 11.53
CA LEU A 186 1.18 -10.64 10.58
C LEU A 186 1.36 -9.14 10.41
N PHE A 187 0.26 -8.39 10.39
CA PHE A 187 0.32 -6.97 10.02
C PHE A 187 0.60 -6.03 11.18
N THR A 188 0.23 -6.39 12.42
CA THR A 188 0.28 -5.45 13.55
C THR A 188 1.01 -5.96 14.80
N LEU A 189 0.48 -6.95 15.51
CA LEU A 189 0.92 -7.29 16.88
C LEU A 189 1.93 -8.43 16.94
N GLY A 190 1.98 -9.30 15.93
CA GLY A 190 2.79 -10.53 15.99
C GLY A 190 2.00 -11.70 16.60
N VAL A 191 2.46 -12.93 16.35
CA VAL A 191 1.84 -14.17 16.85
C VAL A 191 1.71 -14.22 18.39
N ASP A 192 2.65 -13.61 19.11
CA ASP A 192 2.64 -13.51 20.57
C ASP A 192 2.24 -12.10 21.05
N GLY A 193 1.45 -11.38 20.25
CA GLY A 193 1.09 -9.98 20.43
C GLY A 193 0.10 -9.68 21.56
N GLY A 194 -0.34 -10.69 22.32
CA GLY A 194 -1.23 -10.54 23.47
C GLY A 194 -2.72 -10.42 23.14
N TYR A 195 -3.13 -10.74 21.91
CA TYR A 195 -4.54 -10.89 21.52
C TYR A 195 -5.03 -12.32 21.82
N THR A 196 -6.34 -12.49 21.87
CA THR A 196 -7.02 -13.78 22.09
C THR A 196 -7.77 -14.23 20.86
N GLU A 197 -8.20 -15.49 20.82
CA GLU A 197 -9.06 -15.99 19.75
C GLU A 197 -10.39 -15.21 19.65
N ALA A 198 -10.89 -14.69 20.77
CA ALA A 198 -12.06 -13.82 20.77
C ALA A 198 -11.81 -12.49 20.04
N ASP A 199 -10.59 -11.95 20.12
CA ASP A 199 -10.22 -10.73 19.39
C ASP A 199 -10.11 -10.99 17.88
N VAL A 200 -9.66 -12.17 17.47
CA VAL A 200 -9.66 -12.61 16.06
C VAL A 200 -11.08 -12.62 15.51
N GLY A 201 -12.01 -13.26 16.23
CA GLY A 201 -13.43 -13.29 15.85
C GLY A 201 -14.06 -11.90 15.78
N ALA A 202 -13.80 -11.06 16.78
CA ALA A 202 -14.31 -9.68 16.81
C ALA A 202 -13.75 -8.82 15.66
N ALA A 203 -12.46 -8.98 15.34
CA ALA A 203 -11.86 -8.34 14.18
C ALA A 203 -12.56 -8.84 12.90
N ALA A 204 -12.63 -10.15 12.68
CA ALA A 204 -13.27 -10.73 11.49
C ALA A 204 -14.72 -10.26 11.29
N GLU A 205 -15.50 -10.18 12.37
CA GLU A 205 -16.87 -9.67 12.35
C GLU A 205 -16.93 -8.20 11.88
N ALA A 206 -16.04 -7.33 12.35
CA ALA A 206 -15.99 -5.92 11.95
C ALA A 206 -15.66 -5.70 10.46
N PHE A 207 -15.08 -6.72 9.80
CA PHE A 207 -14.72 -6.70 8.39
C PHE A 207 -15.71 -7.51 7.51
N THR A 208 -16.66 -8.22 8.10
CA THR A 208 -17.62 -9.09 7.40
C THR A 208 -18.61 -8.31 6.53
N GLY A 209 -19.00 -8.90 5.39
CA GLY A 209 -19.94 -8.29 4.44
C GLY A 209 -19.33 -7.24 3.52
N ARG A 210 -18.02 -6.97 3.65
CA ARG A 210 -17.29 -6.10 2.73
C ARG A 210 -17.20 -6.74 1.35
N ARG A 211 -17.33 -5.92 0.32
CA ARG A 211 -17.19 -6.34 -1.07
C ARG A 211 -16.30 -5.32 -1.75
N GLN A 212 -15.58 -5.74 -2.78
CA GLN A 212 -14.99 -4.79 -3.70
C GLN A 212 -16.10 -3.90 -4.24
N PRO A 213 -15.87 -2.59 -4.47
CA PRO A 213 -16.84 -1.74 -5.12
C PRO A 213 -17.12 -2.32 -6.51
N ILE A 214 -18.21 -3.09 -6.60
CA ILE A 214 -18.71 -3.57 -7.87
C ILE A 214 -19.24 -2.30 -8.54
N ARG A 215 -18.55 -1.81 -9.57
CA ARG A 215 -19.17 -0.86 -10.49
C ARG A 215 -20.20 -1.66 -11.28
N TRP A 216 -21.35 -1.92 -10.66
CA TRP A 216 -22.47 -2.62 -11.28
C TRP A 216 -23.00 -1.77 -12.42
N SER A 217 -22.67 -2.17 -13.63
CA SER A 217 -23.59 -2.10 -14.76
C SER A 217 -23.40 -3.32 -15.65
N ILE A 218 -23.56 -4.50 -15.05
CA ILE A 218 -23.87 -5.74 -15.77
C ILE A 218 -25.23 -6.19 -15.25
N PRO A 219 -26.29 -6.21 -16.07
CA PRO A 219 -27.54 -6.82 -15.65
C PRO A 219 -27.27 -8.29 -15.37
N ALA A 220 -27.62 -8.74 -14.17
CA ALA A 220 -27.44 -10.12 -13.75
C ALA A 220 -27.91 -11.06 -14.87
N ARG A 221 -27.04 -12.00 -15.29
CA ARG A 221 -27.51 -13.12 -16.11
C ARG A 221 -28.62 -13.80 -15.32
N PRO A 222 -29.82 -13.99 -15.90
CA PRO A 222 -30.92 -14.58 -15.15
C PRO A 222 -30.51 -15.99 -14.75
N ARG A 223 -30.37 -16.23 -13.44
CA ARG A 223 -30.36 -17.58 -12.89
C ARG A 223 -31.70 -18.19 -13.29
N LYS A 224 -31.66 -19.25 -14.09
CA LYS A 224 -32.86 -20.05 -14.35
C LYS A 224 -33.32 -20.65 -13.03
N SER A 225 -34.41 -20.11 -12.51
CA SER A 225 -35.52 -20.75 -11.78
C SER A 225 -35.94 -19.94 -10.55
N GLY A 226 -37.22 -19.52 -10.56
CA GLY A 226 -38.03 -19.27 -9.37
C GLY A 226 -37.82 -17.94 -8.63
N CYS A 227 -38.76 -17.02 -8.83
CA CYS A 227 -39.35 -16.08 -7.84
C CYS A 227 -38.44 -15.32 -6.84
N TRP A 228 -38.42 -13.98 -6.94
CA TRP A 228 -39.05 -13.00 -6.01
C TRP A 228 -38.55 -11.56 -6.27
N ASP A 229 -39.44 -10.60 -5.99
CA ASP A 229 -39.49 -9.22 -6.46
C ASP A 229 -38.29 -8.31 -6.21
N ALA A 230 -38.00 -7.47 -7.22
CA ALA A 230 -37.07 -6.37 -7.18
C ALA A 230 -37.78 -5.11 -6.67
N ASP A 231 -37.63 -4.81 -5.38
CA ASP A 231 -37.70 -3.45 -4.83
C ASP A 231 -37.31 -3.46 -3.35
N LYS A 232 -36.02 -3.21 -3.06
CA LYS A 232 -35.61 -2.68 -1.76
C LYS A 232 -34.55 -1.59 -1.92
N PRO A 233 -34.76 -0.38 -1.36
CA PRO A 233 -33.75 0.67 -1.34
C PRO A 233 -32.73 0.35 -0.25
N GLY A 234 -31.43 0.29 -0.58
CA GLY A 234 -30.41 -0.05 0.42
C GLY A 234 -28.93 0.05 0.04
N ASN A 235 -28.56 0.21 -1.24
CA ASN A 235 -27.14 0.32 -1.59
C ASN A 235 -26.59 1.72 -1.28
N ARG A 236 -26.20 1.94 -0.02
CA ARG A 236 -25.29 3.02 0.36
C ARG A 236 -23.86 2.58 0.06
N ILE A 237 -23.17 3.35 -0.78
CA ILE A 237 -21.71 3.33 -0.85
C ILE A 237 -21.24 3.92 0.47
N VAL A 238 -20.54 3.13 1.29
CA VAL A 238 -19.98 3.61 2.55
C VAL A 238 -18.52 3.96 2.31
N HIS A 239 -18.16 5.22 2.56
CA HIS A 239 -16.77 5.66 2.45
C HIS A 239 -16.03 5.35 3.76
N ALA A 240 -14.73 5.09 3.69
CA ALA A 240 -13.90 4.82 4.88
C ALA A 240 -13.97 5.95 5.93
N SER A 241 -14.33 7.18 5.53
CA SER A 241 -14.58 8.33 6.40
C SER A 241 -15.83 8.22 7.28
N ASP A 242 -16.76 7.33 6.95
CA ASP A 242 -18.09 7.28 7.57
C ASP A 242 -18.12 6.43 8.85
N PHE A 243 -17.07 5.64 9.11
CA PHE A 243 -16.98 4.73 10.27
C PHE A 243 -16.12 5.25 11.42
N TRP A 244 -15.33 6.32 11.24
CA TRP A 244 -14.35 6.76 12.23
C TRP A 244 -14.41 8.27 12.50
N ARG A 245 -15.51 8.73 13.11
CA ARG A 245 -15.57 10.00 13.85
C ARG A 245 -15.35 9.76 15.33
#